data_AF-A0A822DWQ2-F1
#
_entry.id   AF-A0A822DWQ2-F1
#
_cell.length_a   1.000
_cell.length_b   1.000
_cell.length_c   1.000
_cell.angle_alpha   90.00
_cell.angle_beta   90.00
_cell.angle_gamma   90.00
#
_symmetry.space_group_name_H-M   'P 1'
#
loop_
_entity.id
_entity.type
_entity.pdbx_description
1 polymer ?
#
loop_
_entity_poly.entity_id
_entity_poly.type
_entity_poly.pdbx_seq_one_letter_code
_entity_poly.pdbx_strand_id
1 'polypeptide(L)'
;MTSGVHFSVDMKKLIFRVIKFVENEKTGPSIPLYNYNARLVAMLGISEGGLLKLKKELTAAQNAEEQEYRPPRLRSQSKVRPVPELK
;
A
#
# COMPACT_ATOMS: atom_id res chain seq x y z
N MET A 1 19.17 -24.28 7.73
CA MET A 1 18.54 -22.97 7.45
C MET A 1 17.05 -23.21 7.31
N THR A 2 16.23 -22.66 8.21
CA THR A 2 14.80 -22.97 8.30
C THR A 2 14.03 -22.36 7.13
N SER A 3 13.26 -23.22 6.47
CA SER A 3 12.28 -23.01 5.42
C SER A 3 11.56 -21.66 5.45
N GLY A 4 11.47 -21.02 4.29
CA GLY A 4 10.68 -19.81 4.09
C GLY A 4 9.25 -20.00 4.59
N VAL A 5 8.82 -19.13 5.49
CA VAL A 5 7.47 -19.17 6.06
C VAL A 5 6.46 -18.88 4.94
N HIS A 6 5.78 -19.91 4.46
CA HIS A 6 4.69 -19.78 3.50
C HIS A 6 3.39 -19.50 4.25
N PHE A 7 2.95 -18.26 4.22
CA PHE A 7 1.65 -17.86 4.77
C PHE A 7 0.53 -18.16 3.77
N SER A 8 -0.58 -18.73 4.27
CA SER A 8 -1.82 -18.84 3.49
C SER A 8 -2.37 -17.46 3.13
N VAL A 9 -3.18 -17.38 2.07
CA VAL A 9 -3.73 -16.11 1.57
C VAL A 9 -4.54 -15.39 2.66
N ASP A 10 -5.34 -16.12 3.43
CA ASP A 10 -6.15 -15.53 4.50
C ASP A 10 -5.29 -15.04 5.67
N MET A 11 -4.22 -15.77 6.00
CA MET A 11 -3.26 -15.32 7.00
C MET A 11 -2.54 -14.05 6.56
N LYS A 12 -2.15 -13.95 5.27
CA LYS A 12 -1.57 -12.72 4.72
C LYS A 12 -2.53 -11.54 4.83
N LYS A 13 -3.83 -11.71 4.52
CA LYS A 13 -4.84 -10.66 4.68
C LYS A 13 -4.95 -10.18 6.13
N LEU A 14 -4.92 -11.10 7.09
CA LEU A 14 -4.93 -10.74 8.51
C LEU A 14 -3.67 -9.95 8.90
N ILE A 15 -2.50 -10.47 8.53
CA ILE A 15 -1.21 -9.81 8.77
C ILE A 15 -1.20 -8.40 8.18
N PHE A 16 -1.72 -8.22 6.97
CA PHE A 16 -1.84 -6.94 6.29
C PHE A 16 -2.74 -5.95 7.03
N ARG A 17 -3.84 -6.41 7.62
CA ARG A 17 -4.71 -5.57 8.47
C ARG A 17 -3.99 -5.11 9.73
N VAL A 18 -3.23 -6.00 10.38
CA VAL A 18 -2.43 -5.67 11.56
C VAL A 18 -1.35 -4.64 11.22
N ILE A 19 -0.63 -4.82 10.10
CA ILE A 19 0.37 -3.87 9.62
C ILE A 19 -0.26 -2.48 9.41
N LYS A 20 -1.38 -2.40 8.69
CA LYS A 20 -2.09 -1.12 8.45
C LYS A 20 -2.56 -0.46 9.74
N PHE A 21 -3.11 -1.24 10.68
CA PHE A 21 -3.58 -0.71 11.96
C PHE A 21 -2.44 -0.04 12.74
N VAL A 22 -1.32 -0.75 12.90
CA VAL A 22 -0.15 -0.23 13.64
C VAL A 22 0.51 0.95 12.90
N GLU A 23 0.52 0.94 11.56
CA GLU A 23 1.04 2.07 10.78
C GLU A 23 0.15 3.32 10.90
N ASN A 24 -1.17 3.17 10.98
CA ASN A 24 -2.10 4.29 11.21
C ASN A 24 -1.95 4.90 12.61
N GLU A 25 -1.60 4.09 13.63
CA GLU A 25 -1.28 4.59 14.97
C GLU A 25 -0.03 5.49 15.00
N LYS A 26 0.86 5.38 14.02
CA LYS A 26 2.10 6.16 13.95
C LYS A 26 1.85 7.67 13.86
N THR A 27 0.72 8.05 13.29
CA THR A 27 0.21 9.44 13.16
C THR A 27 -0.88 9.77 14.17
N GLY A 28 -1.17 8.87 15.12
CA GLY A 28 -2.23 9.04 16.11
C GLY A 28 -1.93 10.14 17.13
N PRO A 29 -2.97 10.76 17.72
CA PRO A 29 -2.83 11.93 18.58
C PRO A 29 -2.20 11.65 19.96
N SER A 30 -2.04 10.38 20.34
CA SER A 30 -1.69 10.03 21.73
C SER A 30 -0.18 9.93 21.96
N ILE A 31 0.58 9.19 21.14
CA ILE A 31 2.06 9.08 21.21
C ILE A 31 2.58 8.62 19.83
N PRO A 32 3.50 9.35 19.17
CA PRO A 32 4.15 8.86 17.95
C PRO A 32 4.96 7.61 18.28
N LEU A 33 4.55 6.47 17.71
CA LEU A 33 5.21 5.19 17.95
C LEU A 33 6.36 5.01 16.96
N TYR A 34 7.54 5.50 17.32
CA TYR A 34 8.75 5.40 16.50
C TYR A 34 9.23 3.96 16.28
N ASN A 35 8.85 3.02 17.14
CA ASN A 35 9.29 1.62 17.14
C ASN A 35 8.29 0.62 16.52
N TYR A 36 7.38 1.10 15.67
CA TYR A 36 6.29 0.30 15.10
C TYR A 36 6.74 -1.01 14.41
N ASN A 37 7.90 -1.03 13.73
CA ASN A 37 8.44 -2.25 13.12
C ASN A 37 8.77 -3.33 14.18
N ALA A 38 9.36 -2.95 15.31
CA ALA A 38 9.68 -3.87 16.39
C ALA A 38 8.40 -4.45 17.03
N ARG A 39 7.35 -3.63 17.17
CA ARG A 39 6.03 -4.10 17.62
C ARG A 39 5.42 -5.08 16.64
N LEU A 40 5.50 -4.82 15.33
CA LEU A 40 4.99 -5.74 14.31
C LEU A 40 5.72 -7.08 14.32
N VAL A 41 7.05 -7.08 14.49
CA VAL A 41 7.85 -8.29 14.69
C VAL A 41 7.37 -9.06 15.92
N ALA A 42 7.16 -8.38 17.06
CA ALA A 42 6.70 -9.01 18.29
C ALA A 42 5.26 -9.54 18.21
N MET A 43 4.33 -8.77 17.62
CA MET A 43 2.92 -9.14 17.48
C MET A 43 2.71 -10.31 16.52
N LEU A 44 3.47 -10.34 15.43
CA LEU A 44 3.32 -11.35 14.38
C LEU A 44 4.24 -12.56 14.60
N GLY A 45 5.21 -12.45 15.52
CA GLY A 45 6.20 -13.50 15.77
C GLY A 45 7.09 -13.80 14.56
N ILE A 46 7.33 -12.81 13.71
CA ILE A 46 8.08 -12.97 12.45
C ILE A 46 9.43 -12.25 12.52
N SER A 47 10.41 -12.71 11.74
CA SER A 47 11.66 -11.96 11.58
C SER A 47 11.44 -10.63 10.87
N GLU A 48 12.32 -9.66 11.14
CA GLU A 48 12.28 -8.35 10.49
C GLU A 48 12.39 -8.46 8.95
N GLY A 49 13.20 -9.40 8.45
CA GLY A 49 13.26 -9.72 7.03
C GLY A 49 11.94 -10.26 6.46
N GLY A 50 11.19 -11.04 7.24
CA GLY A 50 9.84 -11.49 6.90
C GLY A 50 8.84 -10.33 6.84
N LEU A 51 8.91 -9.42 7.81
CA LEU A 51 8.08 -8.20 7.83
C LEU A 51 8.34 -7.32 6.61
N LEU A 52 9.60 -7.10 6.24
CA LEU A 52 9.97 -6.29 5.07
C LEU A 52 9.45 -6.90 3.75
N LYS A 53 9.51 -8.23 3.61
CA LYS A 53 8.93 -8.94 2.45
C LYS A 53 7.42 -8.75 2.40
N LEU A 54 6.73 -8.95 3.52
CA LEU A 54 5.28 -8.76 3.61
C LEU A 54 4.84 -7.33 3.30
N LYS A 55 5.60 -6.32 3.75
CA LYS A 55 5.33 -4.92 3.39
C LYS A 55 5.47 -4.66 1.90
N LYS A 56 6.51 -5.23 1.25
CA LYS A 56 6.67 -5.13 -0.21
C LYS A 56 5.51 -5.79 -0.96
N GLU A 57 5.07 -6.98 -0.50
CA GLU A 57 3.90 -7.67 -1.05
C GLU A 57 2.62 -6.84 -0.89
N LEU A 58 2.44 -6.18 0.26
CA LEU A 58 1.29 -5.30 0.52
C LEU A 58 1.28 -4.08 -0.41
N THR A 59 2.40 -3.37 -0.56
CA THR A 59 2.49 -2.24 -1.48
C THR A 59 2.23 -2.66 -2.93
N ALA A 60 2.73 -3.83 -3.33
CA ALA A 60 2.47 -4.37 -4.67
C ALA A 60 0.99 -4.70 -4.88
N ALA A 61 0.32 -5.29 -3.88
CA ALA A 61 -1.11 -5.58 -3.94
C ALA A 61 -1.98 -4.32 -4.00
N GLN A 62 -1.65 -3.29 -3.20
CA GLN A 62 -2.36 -2.01 -3.24
C GLN A 62 -2.21 -1.28 -4.57
N ASN A 63 -1.00 -1.28 -5.14
CA ASN A 63 -0.76 -0.69 -6.46
C ASN A 63 -1.49 -1.44 -7.58
N ALA A 64 -1.68 -2.76 -7.45
CA ALA A 64 -2.47 -3.54 -8.40
C ALA A 64 -3.96 -3.18 -8.33
N GLU A 65 -4.52 -3.07 -7.12
CA GLU A 65 -5.90 -2.62 -6.90
C GLU A 65 -6.14 -1.18 -7.42
N GLU A 66 -5.18 -0.26 -7.23
CA GLU A 66 -5.27 1.11 -7.74
C GLU A 66 -5.16 1.22 -9.28
N GLN A 67 -4.44 0.30 -9.94
CA GLN A 67 -4.36 0.25 -11.39
C GLN A 67 -5.63 -0.29 -12.04
N GLU A 68 -6.31 -1.22 -11.38
CA GLU A 68 -7.58 -1.79 -11.85
C GLU A 68 -8.72 -0.76 -11.75
N TYR A 69 -8.64 0.20 -10.82
CA TYR A 69 -9.65 1.24 -10.62
C TYR A 69 -9.37 2.57 -11.34
N ARG A 70 -8.52 2.62 -12.38
CA ARG A 70 -8.40 3.86 -13.18
C ARG A 70 -9.62 4.00 -14.10
N PRO A 71 -10.58 4.90 -13.80
CA PRO A 71 -11.61 5.21 -14.79
C PRO A 71 -10.92 5.75 -16.06
N PRO A 72 -11.45 5.42 -17.26
CA PRO A 72 -10.89 5.95 -18.49
C PRO A 72 -10.89 7.48 -18.39
N ARG A 73 -9.70 8.09 -18.55
CA ARG A 73 -9.60 9.55 -18.66
C ARG A 73 -10.46 9.96 -19.84
N LEU A 74 -11.65 10.54 -19.57
CA LEU A 74 -12.41 11.28 -20.56
C LEU A 74 -11.47 12.35 -21.09
N ARG A 75 -10.99 12.17 -22.33
CA ARG A 75 -10.25 13.18 -23.08
C ARG A 75 -11.15 14.40 -23.16
N SER A 76 -10.92 15.39 -22.30
CA SER A 76 -11.47 16.73 -22.47
C SER A 76 -10.91 17.27 -23.80
N GLN A 77 -11.72 17.19 -24.85
CA GLN A 77 -11.44 17.85 -26.12
C GLN A 77 -11.62 19.36 -25.92
N SER A 78 -10.54 20.03 -25.53
CA SER A 78 -10.49 21.48 -25.48
C SER A 78 -9.39 21.97 -26.41
N LYS A 79 -9.70 22.03 -27.71
CA LYS A 79 -8.94 22.87 -28.64
C LYS A 79 -9.82 23.32 -29.80
N VAL A 80 -10.78 24.19 -29.49
CA VAL A 80 -11.38 25.08 -30.48
C VAL A 80 -10.24 25.94 -31.01
N ARG A 81 -9.91 25.79 -32.30
CA ARG A 81 -8.97 26.70 -32.97
C ARG A 81 -9.76 27.95 -33.39
N PRO A 82 -9.26 29.17 -33.15
CA PRO A 82 -9.87 30.36 -33.74
C PRO A 82 -9.63 30.36 -35.25
N VAL A 83 -10.67 30.72 -36.01
CA VAL A 83 -10.66 30.89 -37.46
C VAL A 83 -9.89 32.18 -37.78
N PRO A 84 -8.94 32.17 -38.73
CA PRO A 84 -8.28 33.40 -39.16
C PRO A 84 -9.24 34.28 -39.96
N GLU A 85 -9.38 35.54 -39.55
CA GLU A 85 -10.12 36.57 -40.28
C GLU A 85 -9.45 36.81 -41.64
N LEU A 86 -10.24 36.66 -42.71
CA LEU A 86 -9.87 37.04 -44.07
C LEU A 86 -9.93 38.57 -44.18
N LYS A 87 -8.84 39.16 -44.68
CA LYS A 87 -8.70 40.59 -44.99
C LYS A 87 -9.71 41.06 -46.03
#